data_AF-A0A921K2H4-F1
#
_entry.id   AF-A0A921K2H4-F1
#
_cell.length_a   1.000
_cell.length_b   1.000
_cell.length_c   1.000
_cell.angle_alpha   90.00
_cell.angle_beta   90.00
_cell.angle_gamma   90.00
#
_symmetry.space_group_name_H-M   'P 1'
#
loop_
_entity.id
_entity.type
_entity.pdbx_description
1 polymer ?
#
loop_
_entity_poly.entity_id
_entity_poly.type
_entity_poly.pdbx_seq_one_letter_code
_entity_poly.pdbx_strand_id
1 'polypeptide(L)'
;MTYKCISTWLAMLCLGGTMHAQTADSILTYRVEASGNVSNGTYAPLWLSSNRYGLSSVEPNSGYVRAGINFDKELRHNWQIQAGLDVAATANQTADFVIQQAFADFSWKFLRLSVGSKERPGFPLTKNERLSSGMMVEGANARPVPQVRGEIAEYVAIPGTKGWLSLKGHLAYGMFTDNGWQESFVSAGNTYGKNIYYHSKSLMFRIGNRKKLPAEFEFG
;
A
#
# COMPACT_ATOMS: atom_id res chain seq x y z
N MET A 1 -24.91 45.90 -12.75
CA MET A 1 -23.88 44.91 -13.14
C MET A 1 -24.36 43.54 -12.72
N THR A 2 -24.64 42.71 -13.71
CA THR A 2 -25.41 41.46 -13.60
C THR A 2 -24.47 40.31 -13.27
N TYR A 3 -24.66 39.64 -12.13
CA TYR A 3 -23.93 38.43 -11.79
C TYR A 3 -24.48 37.25 -12.61
N LYS A 4 -23.72 36.78 -13.61
CA LYS A 4 -24.02 35.54 -14.32
C LYS A 4 -23.61 34.35 -13.45
N CYS A 5 -24.59 33.72 -12.82
CA CYS A 5 -24.47 32.40 -12.22
C CYS A 5 -24.41 31.37 -13.36
N ILE A 6 -23.22 30.87 -13.68
CA ILE A 6 -23.04 29.78 -14.66
C ILE A 6 -23.00 28.48 -13.86
N SER A 7 -24.14 27.79 -13.81
CA SER A 7 -24.23 26.42 -13.31
C SER A 7 -23.45 25.49 -14.26
N THR A 8 -22.25 25.13 -13.86
CA THR A 8 -21.44 24.14 -14.59
C THR A 8 -21.80 22.76 -14.07
N TRP A 9 -22.46 21.98 -14.92
CA TRP A 9 -22.82 20.59 -14.68
C TRP A 9 -21.55 19.74 -14.52
N LEU A 10 -21.46 19.00 -13.42
CA LEU A 10 -20.37 18.06 -13.15
C LEU A 10 -20.58 16.78 -13.98
N ALA A 11 -20.02 16.74 -15.19
CA ALA A 11 -19.96 15.52 -16.00
C ALA A 11 -18.78 14.66 -15.53
N MET A 12 -19.03 13.72 -14.63
CA MET A 12 -18.05 12.74 -14.17
C MET A 12 -17.87 11.66 -15.26
N LEU A 13 -16.91 11.86 -16.16
CA LEU A 13 -16.55 10.88 -17.18
C LEU A 13 -15.45 9.97 -16.63
N CYS A 14 -15.84 8.90 -15.94
CA CYS A 14 -14.91 7.86 -15.47
C CYS A 14 -14.46 6.96 -16.63
N LEU A 15 -13.47 7.41 -17.41
CA LEU A 15 -12.72 6.54 -18.32
C LEU A 15 -11.66 5.75 -17.53
N GLY A 16 -12.12 4.80 -16.72
CA GLY A 16 -11.28 3.84 -16.02
C GLY A 16 -11.10 2.58 -16.83
N GLY A 17 -10.27 2.61 -17.87
CA GLY A 17 -9.83 1.39 -18.56
C GLY A 17 -8.76 0.69 -17.73
N THR A 18 -9.13 -0.34 -16.96
CA THR A 18 -8.12 -1.26 -16.42
C THR A 18 -7.75 -2.25 -17.53
N MET A 19 -6.62 -2.00 -18.21
CA MET A 19 -6.04 -3.04 -19.06
C MET A 19 -5.35 -4.05 -18.15
N HIS A 20 -6.07 -5.10 -17.77
CA HIS A 20 -5.46 -6.27 -17.14
C HIS A 20 -4.94 -7.19 -18.25
N ALA A 21 -3.65 -7.06 -18.56
CA ALA A 21 -2.91 -8.15 -19.18
C ALA A 21 -2.59 -9.19 -18.07
N GLN A 22 -3.59 -9.96 -17.64
CA GLN A 22 -3.35 -11.12 -16.78
C GLN A 22 -2.86 -12.27 -17.65
N THR A 23 -1.54 -12.41 -17.78
CA THR A 23 -0.94 -13.66 -18.24
C THR A 23 -0.97 -14.63 -17.06
N ALA A 24 -1.84 -15.64 -17.13
CA ALA A 24 -2.32 -16.41 -15.99
C ALA A 24 -1.29 -17.37 -15.33
N ASP A 25 -0.02 -17.37 -15.73
CA ASP A 25 1.01 -18.22 -15.10
C ASP A 25 2.43 -17.75 -15.47
N SER A 26 2.64 -16.43 -15.48
CA SER A 26 3.93 -15.86 -15.84
C SER A 26 4.75 -15.54 -14.59
N ILE A 27 5.97 -16.08 -14.53
CA ILE A 27 7.01 -15.70 -13.56
C ILE A 27 7.23 -14.18 -13.53
N LEU A 28 6.87 -13.47 -14.60
CA LEU A 28 7.02 -12.03 -14.72
C LEU A 28 5.67 -11.38 -15.04
N THR A 29 5.20 -10.51 -14.14
CA THR A 29 3.97 -9.74 -14.25
C THR A 29 4.28 -8.26 -14.45
N TYR A 30 3.57 -7.63 -15.38
CA TYR A 30 3.69 -6.21 -15.65
C TYR A 30 2.43 -5.46 -15.20
N ARG A 31 2.61 -4.26 -14.65
CA ARG A 31 1.52 -3.38 -14.25
C ARG A 31 1.74 -2.01 -14.88
N VAL A 32 0.71 -1.47 -15.52
CA VAL A 32 0.65 -0.07 -15.95
C VAL A 32 -0.64 0.52 -15.44
N GLU A 33 -0.56 1.67 -14.79
CA GLU A 33 -1.72 2.36 -14.23
C GLU A 33 -1.60 3.87 -14.44
N ALA A 34 -2.67 4.50 -14.87
CA ALA A 34 -2.78 5.95 -14.97
C ALA A 34 -4.00 6.40 -14.17
N SER A 35 -3.86 7.49 -13.42
CA SER A 35 -4.96 8.09 -12.67
C SER A 35 -4.80 9.59 -12.62
N GLY A 36 -5.92 10.30 -12.55
CA GLY A 36 -5.92 11.75 -12.41
C GLY A 36 -7.27 12.27 -11.94
N ASN A 37 -7.26 13.46 -11.37
CA ASN A 37 -8.44 14.21 -11.01
C ASN A 37 -8.46 15.54 -11.76
N VAL A 38 -9.64 15.95 -12.22
CA VAL A 38 -9.88 17.27 -12.80
C VAL A 38 -11.00 17.92 -12.02
N SER A 39 -10.77 19.14 -11.51
CA SER A 39 -11.73 19.87 -10.69
C SER A 39 -11.52 21.38 -10.79
N ASN A 40 -12.62 22.13 -10.64
CA ASN A 40 -12.59 23.59 -10.52
C ASN A 40 -12.70 24.05 -9.05
N GLY A 41 -12.67 23.10 -8.09
CA GLY A 41 -12.69 23.37 -6.66
C GLY A 41 -11.29 23.52 -6.06
N THR A 42 -11.23 23.96 -4.80
CA THR A 42 -9.95 24.20 -4.09
C THR A 42 -9.20 22.92 -3.73
N TYR A 43 -9.90 21.79 -3.52
CA TYR A 43 -9.31 20.53 -3.07
C TYR A 43 -9.91 19.32 -3.78
N ALA A 44 -9.09 18.28 -3.97
CA ALA A 44 -9.54 16.98 -4.44
C ALA A 44 -10.36 16.24 -3.35
N PRO A 45 -11.50 15.60 -3.69
CA PRO A 45 -12.27 14.79 -2.75
C PRO A 45 -11.44 13.67 -2.10
N LEU A 46 -11.59 13.47 -0.78
CA LEU A 46 -10.82 12.49 -0.01
C LEU A 46 -10.89 11.06 -0.59
N TRP A 47 -12.04 10.65 -1.14
CA TRP A 47 -12.19 9.32 -1.73
C TRP A 47 -11.29 9.08 -2.96
N LEU A 48 -10.87 10.15 -3.65
CA LEU A 48 -9.96 10.04 -4.79
C LEU A 48 -8.49 9.95 -4.34
N SER A 49 -8.19 10.39 -3.12
CA SER A 49 -6.83 10.39 -2.58
C SER A 49 -6.54 9.29 -1.55
N SER A 50 -7.57 8.67 -0.99
CA SER A 50 -7.40 7.58 -0.03
C SER A 50 -6.96 6.26 -0.68
N ASN A 51 -6.22 5.46 0.10
CA ASN A 51 -5.71 4.13 -0.27
C ASN A 51 -4.86 4.08 -1.55
N ARG A 52 -4.15 5.19 -1.86
CA ARG A 52 -3.24 5.30 -3.01
C ARG A 52 -1.76 5.21 -2.65
N TYR A 53 -1.44 4.73 -1.46
CA TYR A 53 -0.08 4.60 -0.92
C TYR A 53 0.75 5.88 -1.10
N GLY A 54 0.12 7.04 -0.88
CA GLY A 54 0.74 8.36 -1.06
C GLY A 54 1.06 8.78 -2.50
N LEU A 55 0.51 8.09 -3.51
CA LEU A 55 0.45 8.52 -4.91
C LEU A 55 -0.87 9.27 -5.19
N SER A 56 -1.13 10.31 -4.41
CA SER A 56 -2.26 11.20 -4.67
C SER A 56 -1.93 12.59 -4.14
N SER A 57 -2.62 13.60 -4.69
CA SER A 57 -2.51 14.98 -4.26
C SER A 57 -3.86 15.51 -3.80
N VAL A 58 -3.83 16.42 -2.84
CA VAL A 58 -4.98 17.20 -2.40
C VAL A 58 -5.27 18.36 -3.34
N GLU A 59 -4.31 18.71 -4.21
CA GLU A 59 -4.45 19.77 -5.20
C GLU A 59 -5.34 19.32 -6.36
N PRO A 60 -6.20 20.21 -6.88
CA PRO A 60 -7.00 19.94 -8.07
C PRO A 60 -6.10 19.78 -9.29
N ASN A 61 -6.57 19.04 -10.31
CA ASN A 61 -5.85 18.86 -11.58
C ASN A 61 -4.50 18.14 -11.41
N SER A 62 -4.50 17.09 -10.59
CA SER A 62 -3.33 16.26 -10.31
C SER A 62 -3.49 14.85 -10.89
N GLY A 63 -2.37 14.17 -11.15
CA GLY A 63 -2.40 12.81 -11.68
C GLY A 63 -1.06 12.10 -11.62
N TYR A 64 -1.06 10.83 -11.98
CA TYR A 64 0.14 10.02 -12.13
C TYR A 64 -0.03 8.95 -13.20
N VAL A 65 1.11 8.54 -13.74
CA VAL A 65 1.26 7.31 -14.53
C VAL A 65 2.33 6.48 -13.86
N ARG A 66 2.04 5.21 -13.59
CA ARG A 66 2.99 4.27 -13.00
C ARG A 66 3.14 3.01 -13.85
N ALA A 67 4.34 2.46 -13.80
CA ALA A 67 4.70 1.21 -14.46
C ALA A 67 5.54 0.38 -13.49
N GLY A 68 5.20 -0.91 -13.39
CA GLY A 68 5.88 -1.84 -12.51
C GLY A 68 6.04 -3.22 -13.11
N ILE A 69 7.05 -3.92 -12.61
CA ILE A 69 7.43 -5.26 -12.98
C ILE A 69 7.57 -6.06 -11.70
N ASN A 70 6.88 -7.19 -11.62
CA ASN A 70 6.97 -8.13 -10.51
C ASN A 70 7.43 -9.48 -11.04
N PHE A 71 8.49 -10.00 -10.44
CA PHE A 71 8.97 -11.35 -10.62
C PHE A 71 8.46 -12.21 -9.47
N ASP A 72 7.86 -13.36 -9.76
CA ASP A 72 7.41 -14.33 -8.77
C ASP A 72 7.79 -15.74 -9.24
N LYS A 73 8.56 -16.45 -8.41
CA LYS A 73 9.02 -17.80 -8.74
C LYS A 73 8.94 -18.70 -7.54
N GLU A 74 8.13 -19.75 -7.67
CA GLU A 74 8.16 -20.90 -6.79
C GLU A 74 9.34 -21.82 -7.13
N LEU A 75 10.03 -22.26 -6.09
CA LEU A 75 11.17 -23.15 -6.12
C LEU A 75 10.82 -24.47 -5.41
N ARG A 76 11.71 -25.46 -5.55
CA ARG A 76 11.55 -26.75 -4.85
C ARG A 76 11.57 -26.55 -3.32
N HIS A 77 10.94 -27.46 -2.60
CA HIS A 77 10.91 -27.49 -1.13
C HIS A 77 10.24 -26.27 -0.46
N ASN A 78 9.16 -25.77 -1.06
CA ASN A 78 8.32 -24.68 -0.50
C ASN A 78 9.07 -23.34 -0.36
N TRP A 79 10.06 -23.11 -1.21
CA TRP A 79 10.72 -21.82 -1.34
C TRP A 79 10.01 -20.99 -2.40
N GLN A 80 9.83 -19.70 -2.15
CA GLN A 80 9.29 -18.76 -3.13
C GLN A 80 10.12 -17.47 -3.07
N ILE A 81 10.48 -16.95 -4.24
CA ILE A 81 11.18 -15.68 -4.37
C ILE A 81 10.30 -14.73 -5.15
N GLN A 82 10.08 -13.54 -4.61
CA GLN A 82 9.36 -12.48 -5.29
C GLN A 82 10.22 -11.22 -5.30
N ALA A 83 10.28 -10.50 -6.40
CA ALA A 83 10.96 -9.21 -6.49
C ALA A 83 10.11 -8.25 -7.31
N GLY A 84 10.07 -6.98 -6.94
CA GLY A 84 9.23 -6.01 -7.61
C GLY A 84 9.89 -4.64 -7.70
N LEU A 85 9.70 -3.99 -8.85
CA LEU A 85 10.05 -2.59 -9.07
C LEU A 85 8.85 -1.88 -9.68
N ASP A 86 8.43 -0.77 -9.07
CA ASP A 86 7.32 0.06 -9.51
C ASP A 86 7.72 1.54 -9.42
N VAL A 87 7.59 2.25 -10.53
CA VAL A 87 7.96 3.65 -10.67
C VAL A 87 6.76 4.46 -11.16
N ALA A 88 6.63 5.68 -10.66
CA ALA A 88 5.55 6.58 -10.99
C ALA A 88 6.11 7.95 -11.42
N ALA A 89 5.57 8.48 -12.52
CA ALA A 89 5.70 9.88 -12.89
C ALA A 89 4.41 10.60 -12.47
N THR A 90 4.52 11.77 -11.86
CA THR A 90 3.38 12.51 -11.35
C THR A 90 3.30 13.92 -11.94
N ALA A 91 2.10 14.49 -11.93
CA ALA A 91 1.84 15.87 -12.30
C ALA A 91 1.06 16.54 -11.16
N ASN A 92 1.52 17.72 -10.73
CA ASN A 92 0.94 18.48 -9.59
C ASN A 92 0.83 17.64 -8.31
N GLN A 93 1.93 16.95 -7.96
CA GLN A 93 2.12 16.31 -6.66
C GLN A 93 3.47 16.73 -6.07
N THR A 94 3.77 16.28 -4.85
CA THR A 94 4.99 16.64 -4.11
C THR A 94 6.30 16.25 -4.83
N ALA A 95 6.28 15.29 -5.76
CA ALA A 95 7.46 14.86 -6.50
C ALA A 95 7.10 14.37 -7.91
N ASP A 96 7.76 14.90 -8.93
CA ASP A 96 7.52 14.55 -10.35
C ASP A 96 7.85 13.09 -10.68
N PHE A 97 8.78 12.48 -9.94
CA PHE A 97 9.17 11.08 -10.07
C PHE A 97 9.27 10.39 -8.71
N VAL A 98 8.70 9.19 -8.61
CA VAL A 98 8.62 8.42 -7.36
C VAL A 98 8.92 6.95 -7.65
N ILE A 99 9.81 6.36 -6.86
CA ILE A 99 9.93 4.90 -6.78
C ILE A 99 8.88 4.44 -5.78
N GLN A 100 7.80 3.85 -6.27
CA GLN A 100 6.66 3.46 -5.46
C GLN A 100 6.92 2.15 -4.72
N GLN A 101 7.52 1.17 -5.40
CA GLN A 101 7.91 -0.10 -4.80
C GLN A 101 9.27 -0.54 -5.35
N ALA A 102 10.10 -1.06 -4.47
CA ALA A 102 11.37 -1.68 -4.80
C ALA A 102 11.67 -2.69 -3.70
N PHE A 103 11.40 -3.98 -3.95
CA PHE A 103 11.49 -5.00 -2.91
C PHE A 103 11.98 -6.35 -3.44
N ALA A 104 12.50 -7.15 -2.52
CA ALA A 104 12.80 -8.56 -2.69
C ALA A 104 12.29 -9.33 -1.46
N ASP A 105 11.54 -10.39 -1.71
CA ASP A 105 10.93 -11.26 -0.73
C ASP A 105 11.43 -12.70 -0.91
N PHE A 106 11.77 -13.32 0.21
CA PHE A 106 12.15 -14.71 0.33
C PHE A 106 11.17 -15.38 1.28
N SER A 107 10.33 -16.26 0.75
CA SER A 107 9.35 -17.00 1.54
C SER A 107 9.76 -18.47 1.64
N TRP A 108 9.61 -19.02 2.84
CA TRP A 108 9.78 -20.44 3.11
C TRP A 108 8.66 -20.93 4.02
N LYS A 109 7.83 -21.85 3.51
CA LYS A 109 6.60 -22.31 4.18
C LYS A 109 5.72 -21.13 4.59
N PHE A 110 5.60 -20.87 5.89
CA PHE A 110 4.76 -19.81 6.45
C PHE A 110 5.55 -18.53 6.82
N LEU A 111 6.88 -18.56 6.69
CA LEU A 111 7.75 -17.44 7.00
C LEU A 111 8.08 -16.68 5.72
N ARG A 112 8.07 -15.34 5.79
CA ARG A 112 8.52 -14.46 4.72
C ARG A 112 9.50 -13.45 5.26
N LEU A 113 10.63 -13.31 4.59
CA LEU A 113 11.58 -12.24 4.78
C LEU A 113 11.45 -11.27 3.60
N SER A 114 11.09 -10.03 3.87
CA SER A 114 10.89 -8.98 2.88
C SER A 114 11.91 -7.87 3.10
N VAL A 115 12.59 -7.45 2.04
CA VAL A 115 13.60 -6.39 2.06
C VAL A 115 13.24 -5.33 1.02
N GLY A 116 13.16 -4.08 1.46
CA GLY A 116 12.89 -2.93 0.61
C GLY A 116 11.53 -2.28 0.88
N SER A 117 11.05 -1.52 -0.09
CA SER A 117 9.79 -0.78 -0.01
C SER A 117 8.70 -1.52 -0.79
N LYS A 118 7.64 -1.95 -0.09
CA LYS A 118 6.57 -2.79 -0.63
C LYS A 118 5.20 -2.37 -0.10
N GLU A 119 4.22 -2.24 -1.01
CA GLU A 119 2.81 -2.06 -0.67
C GLU A 119 2.28 -3.36 -0.03
N ARG A 120 1.71 -3.28 1.18
CA ARG A 120 1.23 -4.45 1.94
C ARG A 120 -0.27 -4.32 2.20
N PRO A 121 -1.12 -4.83 1.29
CA PRO A 121 -2.54 -4.72 1.48
C PRO A 121 -3.05 -5.68 2.56
N GLY A 122 -3.99 -5.23 3.39
CA GLY A 122 -4.68 -6.13 4.34
C GLY A 122 -3.81 -6.65 5.51
N PHE A 123 -2.74 -5.92 5.84
CA PHE A 123 -1.91 -6.15 7.02
C PHE A 123 -1.99 -4.92 7.94
N PRO A 124 -2.12 -5.06 9.29
CA PRO A 124 -2.13 -6.29 10.10
C PRO A 124 -3.47 -7.04 10.09
N LEU A 125 -4.59 -6.33 10.02
CA LEU A 125 -5.93 -6.91 10.02
C LEU A 125 -6.45 -7.11 8.61
N THR A 126 -7.22 -8.17 8.38
CA THR A 126 -7.81 -8.47 7.06
C THR A 126 -8.98 -7.51 6.78
N LYS A 127 -8.66 -6.26 6.41
CA LYS A 127 -9.62 -5.23 5.98
C LYS A 127 -9.53 -5.04 4.47
N ASN A 128 -10.67 -4.84 3.81
CA ASN A 128 -10.70 -4.52 2.40
C ASN A 128 -10.45 -3.03 2.17
N GLU A 129 -9.32 -2.69 1.55
CA GLU A 129 -8.90 -1.32 1.26
C GLU A 129 -9.80 -0.61 0.24
N ARG A 130 -10.50 -1.35 -0.62
CA ARG A 130 -11.44 -0.76 -1.59
C ARG A 130 -12.77 -0.36 -0.96
N LEU A 131 -13.11 -0.95 0.18
CA LEU A 131 -14.37 -0.72 0.89
C LEU A 131 -14.18 0.06 2.19
N SER A 132 -12.97 0.57 2.43
CA SER A 132 -12.63 1.30 3.65
C SER A 132 -11.75 2.50 3.36
N SER A 133 -11.78 3.51 4.22
CA SER A 133 -10.84 4.64 4.21
C SER A 133 -9.39 4.29 4.59
N GLY A 134 -9.11 3.02 4.91
CA GLY A 134 -7.78 2.52 5.27
C GLY A 134 -7.70 2.02 6.71
N MET A 135 -6.47 1.78 7.17
CA MET A 135 -6.14 1.33 8.52
C MET A 135 -5.42 2.43 9.32
N MET A 136 -5.48 2.34 10.64
CA MET A 136 -4.92 3.36 11.54
C MET A 136 -3.42 3.19 11.82
N VAL A 137 -2.90 1.95 11.79
CA VAL A 137 -1.52 1.64 12.22
C VAL A 137 -0.58 1.47 11.02
N GLU A 138 -0.92 0.56 10.12
CA GLU A 138 -0.23 0.33 8.85
C GLU A 138 -1.31 0.21 7.78
N GLY A 139 -1.32 1.11 6.80
CA GLY A 139 -2.40 1.16 5.82
C GLY A 139 -2.00 1.87 4.54
N ALA A 140 -2.86 1.74 3.53
CA ALA A 140 -2.62 2.20 2.17
C ALA A 140 -2.67 3.73 1.97
N ASN A 141 -2.64 4.55 3.02
CA ASN A 141 -2.69 6.01 2.91
C ASN A 141 -1.30 6.67 2.88
N ALA A 142 -0.26 5.95 3.27
CA ALA A 142 1.12 6.44 3.25
C ALA A 142 1.97 5.63 2.28
N ARG A 143 3.08 6.22 1.83
CA ARG A 143 4.06 5.51 1.02
C ARG A 143 4.68 4.37 1.82
N PRO A 144 4.99 3.23 1.19
CA PRO A 144 5.66 2.13 1.87
C PRO A 144 7.04 2.56 2.37
N VAL A 145 7.34 2.21 3.62
CA VAL A 145 8.64 2.49 4.24
C VAL A 145 9.64 1.42 3.79
N PRO A 146 10.84 1.80 3.30
CA PRO A 146 11.92 0.85 3.06
C PRO A 146 12.34 0.16 4.36
N GLN A 147 12.24 -1.17 4.39
CA GLN A 147 12.49 -1.94 5.61
C GLN A 147 12.94 -3.36 5.33
N VAL A 148 13.62 -3.96 6.30
CA VAL A 148 13.80 -5.40 6.44
C VAL A 148 12.71 -5.90 7.39
N ARG A 149 11.91 -6.87 6.95
CA ARG A 149 10.74 -7.35 7.66
C ARG A 149 10.66 -8.86 7.61
N GLY A 150 10.68 -9.50 8.77
CA GLY A 150 10.31 -10.90 8.93
C GLY A 150 8.84 -10.99 9.32
N GLU A 151 8.05 -11.77 8.60
CA GLU A 151 6.62 -11.88 8.83
C GLU A 151 6.07 -13.29 8.62
N ILE A 152 4.98 -13.56 9.33
CA ILE A 152 4.01 -14.61 9.03
C ILE A 152 2.88 -13.89 8.30
N ALA A 153 2.91 -13.91 6.97
CA ALA A 153 2.06 -13.07 6.13
C ALA A 153 0.58 -13.45 6.19
N GLU A 154 0.29 -14.73 6.42
CA GLU A 154 -1.05 -15.29 6.49
C GLU A 154 -1.31 -15.92 7.87
N TYR A 155 -2.57 -16.04 8.27
CA TYR A 155 -2.91 -16.69 9.54
C TYR A 155 -2.57 -18.19 9.50
N VAL A 156 -1.59 -18.59 10.30
CA VAL A 156 -1.17 -19.99 10.42
C VAL A 156 -1.81 -20.62 11.64
N ALA A 157 -2.48 -21.75 11.46
CA ALA A 157 -3.07 -22.49 12.56
C ALA A 157 -1.97 -23.01 13.52
N ILE A 158 -2.14 -22.77 14.82
CA ILE A 158 -1.18 -23.22 15.83
C ILE A 158 -1.30 -24.75 15.96
N PRO A 159 -0.20 -25.51 15.81
CA PRO A 159 -0.21 -26.96 16.01
C PRO A 159 -0.84 -27.35 17.36
N GLY A 160 -1.71 -28.36 17.36
CA GLY A 160 -2.43 -28.80 18.56
C GLY A 160 -3.78 -28.14 18.81
N THR A 161 -4.08 -26.99 18.18
CA THR A 161 -5.37 -26.28 18.39
C THR A 161 -6.49 -26.75 17.44
N LYS A 162 -6.24 -27.78 16.61
CA LYS A 162 -7.20 -28.31 15.61
C LYS A 162 -7.82 -27.21 14.71
N GLY A 163 -7.09 -26.13 14.46
CA GLY A 163 -7.52 -25.00 13.63
C GLY A 163 -8.48 -24.03 14.32
N TRP A 164 -8.55 -24.01 15.66
CA TRP A 164 -9.33 -23.04 16.42
C TRP A 164 -8.59 -21.73 16.67
N LEU A 165 -7.25 -21.76 16.66
CA LEU A 165 -6.41 -20.62 16.92
C LEU A 165 -5.34 -20.52 15.83
N SER A 166 -5.25 -19.33 15.24
CA SER A 166 -4.25 -19.01 14.23
C SER A 166 -3.48 -17.75 14.61
N LEU A 167 -2.23 -17.68 14.16
CA LEU A 167 -1.30 -16.58 14.43
C LEU A 167 -0.88 -15.90 13.12
N LYS A 168 -0.74 -14.58 13.17
CA LYS A 168 -0.15 -13.74 12.12
C LYS A 168 0.71 -12.68 12.81
N GLY A 169 1.77 -12.18 12.18
CA GLY A 169 2.57 -11.14 12.81
C GLY A 169 3.83 -10.79 12.02
N HIS A 170 4.50 -9.72 12.45
CA HIS A 170 5.75 -9.29 11.83
C HIS A 170 6.68 -8.57 12.80
N LEU A 171 7.95 -8.53 12.41
CA LEU A 171 9.00 -7.70 12.98
C LEU A 171 9.68 -6.97 11.82
N ALA A 172 9.71 -5.64 11.86
CA ALA A 172 10.29 -4.80 10.83
C ALA A 172 11.26 -3.77 11.42
N TYR A 173 12.33 -3.53 10.68
CA TYR A 173 13.36 -2.52 10.91
C TYR A 173 13.62 -1.78 9.60
N GLY A 174 13.46 -0.47 9.58
CA GLY A 174 13.58 0.34 8.38
C GLY A 174 14.01 1.76 8.67
N MET A 175 13.85 2.64 7.69
CA MET A 175 14.18 4.05 7.81
C MET A 175 13.24 4.87 6.94
N PHE A 176 12.81 6.03 7.46
CA PHE A 176 12.03 6.97 6.67
C PHE A 176 12.90 7.71 5.65
N THR A 177 12.32 8.03 4.49
CA THR A 177 13.03 8.66 3.36
C THR A 177 12.54 10.07 3.03
N ASP A 178 11.76 10.66 3.93
CA ASP A 178 11.07 11.95 3.78
C ASP A 178 11.88 13.15 4.29
N ASN A 179 13.18 12.95 4.61
CA ASN A 179 14.08 13.99 5.13
C ASN A 179 14.00 15.33 4.37
N GLY A 180 14.03 15.29 3.03
CA GLY A 180 14.00 16.51 2.20
C GLY A 180 12.65 17.21 2.24
N TRP A 181 11.55 16.44 2.30
CA TRP A 181 10.21 17.01 2.46
C TRP A 181 10.08 17.68 3.83
N GLN A 182 10.51 17.01 4.91
CA GLN A 182 10.45 17.57 6.27
C GLN A 182 11.23 18.89 6.38
N GLU A 183 12.41 18.96 5.76
CA GLU A 183 13.22 20.19 5.74
C GLU A 183 12.53 21.36 5.02
N SER A 184 11.83 21.09 3.92
CA SER A 184 11.10 22.11 3.17
C SER A 184 9.76 22.52 3.79
N PHE A 185 9.13 21.60 4.52
CA PHE A 185 7.81 21.81 5.13
C PHE A 185 7.90 22.64 6.41
N VAL A 186 8.97 22.46 7.18
CA VAL A 186 9.14 23.13 8.47
C VAL A 186 9.67 24.56 8.26
N SER A 187 8.99 25.55 8.83
CA SER A 187 9.43 26.96 8.76
C SER A 187 10.77 27.17 9.46
N ALA A 188 11.61 28.06 8.90
CA ALA A 188 12.94 28.36 9.41
C ALA A 188 12.94 28.63 10.93
N GLY A 189 13.82 27.94 11.67
CA GLY A 189 13.97 28.07 13.13
C GLY A 189 13.25 26.99 13.96
N ASN A 190 12.48 26.09 13.35
CA ASN A 190 11.84 24.98 14.05
C ASN A 190 12.63 23.67 13.90
N THR A 191 12.55 22.82 14.92
CA THR A 191 13.21 21.50 14.93
C THR A 191 12.41 20.47 14.15
N TYR A 192 13.11 19.62 13.39
CA TYR A 192 12.53 18.48 12.68
C TYR A 192 13.47 17.27 12.76
N GLY A 193 12.93 16.07 12.55
CA GLY A 193 13.72 14.85 12.62
C GLY A 193 14.35 14.50 11.27
N LYS A 194 15.63 14.15 11.26
CA LYS A 194 16.30 13.58 10.08
C LYS A 194 16.80 12.18 10.41
N ASN A 195 16.78 11.29 9.41
CA ASN A 195 17.29 9.92 9.52
C ASN A 195 16.60 9.11 10.63
N ILE A 196 15.28 9.23 10.73
CA ILE A 196 14.49 8.50 11.73
C ILE A 196 14.42 7.03 11.33
N TYR A 197 14.86 6.14 12.24
CA TYR A 197 14.70 4.71 12.08
C TYR A 197 13.28 4.27 12.41
N TYR A 198 12.77 3.33 11.63
CA TYR A 198 11.46 2.73 11.77
C TYR A 198 11.58 1.36 12.44
N HIS A 199 10.80 1.12 13.48
CA HIS A 199 10.66 -0.18 14.13
C HIS A 199 9.19 -0.52 14.26
N SER A 200 8.79 -1.69 13.79
CA SER A 200 7.40 -2.13 13.87
C SER A 200 7.32 -3.59 14.23
N LYS A 201 6.41 -3.90 15.16
CA LYS A 201 6.16 -5.26 15.66
C LYS A 201 4.66 -5.41 15.77
N SER A 202 4.12 -6.49 15.24
CA SER A 202 2.72 -6.83 15.46
C SER A 202 2.55 -8.32 15.64
N LEU A 203 1.57 -8.70 16.46
CA LEU A 203 1.21 -10.08 16.70
C LEU A 203 -0.31 -10.15 16.80
N MET A 204 -0.93 -10.81 15.83
CA MET A 204 -2.36 -10.97 15.70
C MET A 204 -2.75 -12.42 15.91
N PHE A 205 -3.87 -12.61 16.59
CA PHE A 205 -4.50 -13.90 16.84
C PHE A 205 -5.87 -13.93 16.19
N ARG A 206 -6.21 -15.06 15.59
CA ARG A 206 -7.56 -15.34 15.09
C ARG A 206 -8.12 -16.56 15.81
N ILE A 207 -9.27 -16.38 16.46
CA ILE A 207 -10.03 -17.44 17.11
C ILE A 207 -11.26 -17.75 16.28
N GLY A 208 -11.46 -19.02 15.93
CA GLY A 208 -12.63 -19.49 15.21
C GLY A 208 -12.29 -20.63 14.27
N ASN A 209 -13.31 -21.43 13.94
CA ASN A 209 -13.16 -22.55 13.01
C ASN A 209 -14.32 -22.53 12.02
N ARG A 210 -14.10 -21.97 10.83
CA ARG A 210 -15.11 -21.86 9.74
C ARG A 210 -15.81 -23.16 9.39
N LYS A 211 -15.18 -24.32 9.62
CA LYS A 211 -15.80 -25.62 9.33
C LYS A 211 -16.87 -26.02 10.33
N LYS A 212 -16.87 -25.44 11.53
CA LYS A 212 -17.83 -25.72 12.60
C LYS A 212 -18.74 -24.53 12.89
N LEU A 213 -18.18 -23.33 12.94
CA LEU A 213 -18.89 -22.08 13.18
C LEU A 213 -18.44 -21.06 12.14
N PRO A 214 -19.37 -20.40 11.40
CA PRO A 214 -19.04 -19.40 10.39
C PRO A 214 -18.72 -18.04 11.04
N ALA A 215 -18.03 -18.04 12.17
CA ALA A 215 -17.63 -16.85 12.90
C ALA A 215 -16.15 -16.96 13.30
N GLU A 216 -15.41 -15.88 13.07
CA GLU A 216 -14.02 -15.74 13.46
C GLU A 216 -13.85 -14.38 14.13
N PHE A 217 -13.02 -14.34 15.17
CA PHE A 217 -12.68 -13.14 15.92
C PHE A 217 -11.17 -12.92 15.80
N GLU A 218 -10.77 -11.70 15.45
CA GLU A 218 -9.37 -11.29 15.32
C GLU A 218 -9.02 -10.25 16.37
N PHE A 219 -7.86 -10.40 17.02
CA PHE A 219 -7.36 -9.45 18.02
C PHE A 219 -5.83 -9.47 18.08
N GLY A 220 -5.22 -8.35 18.48
CA GLY A 220 -3.77 -8.21 18.64
C GLY A 220 -3.33 -6.77 18.70
#